data_AF-A0A2J6JAZ9-F1
#
_entry.id   AF-A0A2J6JAZ9-F1
#
_cell.length_a   1.000
_cell.length_b   1.000
_cell.length_c   1.000
_cell.angle_alpha   90.00
_cell.angle_beta   90.00
_cell.angle_gamma   90.00
#
_symmetry.space_group_name_H-M   'P 1'
#
loop_
_entity.id
_entity.type
_entity.pdbx_description
1 polymer ?
#
loop_
_entity_poly.entity_id
_entity_poly.type
_entity_poly.pdbx_seq_one_letter_code
_entity_poly.pdbx_strand_id
1 'polypeptide(L)'
;MRLNDEQIIRLANGVFDALSRSGQMTLKAEQGLVVARLAETIREDLAGEQGLDEEARKLLDAHLAKAPPGVDRQKLFIMIKQKLAQERGIEL
;
A
#
# COMPACT_ATOMS: atom_id res chain seq x y z
N MET A 1 4.46 4.19 -4.53
CA MET A 1 4.21 4.89 -5.83
C MET A 1 2.79 5.42 -5.81
N ARG A 2 2.47 6.53 -6.49
CA ARG A 2 1.10 7.07 -6.51
C ARG A 2 0.44 6.66 -7.83
N LEU A 3 -0.37 5.61 -7.79
CA LEU A 3 -1.18 5.20 -8.94
C LEU A 3 -2.36 6.16 -9.08
N ASN A 4 -2.68 6.57 -10.31
CA ASN A 4 -3.90 7.35 -10.58
C ASN A 4 -5.13 6.42 -10.72
N ASP A 5 -6.34 7.01 -10.66
CA ASP A 5 -7.58 6.21 -10.69
C ASP A 5 -7.72 5.35 -11.94
N GLU A 6 -7.29 5.83 -13.10
CA GLU A 6 -7.30 5.01 -14.32
C GLU A 6 -6.37 3.80 -14.23
N GLN A 7 -5.18 3.96 -13.65
CA GLN A 7 -4.25 2.86 -13.43
C GLN A 7 -4.83 1.84 -12.45
N ILE A 8 -5.49 2.29 -11.39
CA ILE A 8 -6.17 1.42 -10.42
C ILE A 8 -7.28 0.63 -11.11
N ILE A 9 -8.11 1.27 -11.94
CA ILE A 9 -9.17 0.61 -12.70
C ILE A 9 -8.60 -0.41 -13.69
N ARG A 10 -7.53 -0.05 -14.43
CA ARG A 10 -6.86 -0.99 -15.34
C ARG A 10 -6.32 -2.22 -14.59
N LEU A 11 -5.75 -2.01 -13.40
CA LEU A 11 -5.22 -3.09 -12.55
C LEU A 11 -6.35 -3.98 -12.02
N ALA A 12 -7.46 -3.38 -11.55
CA ALA A 12 -8.65 -4.11 -11.11
C ALA A 12 -9.25 -4.98 -12.23
N ASN A 13 -9.32 -4.47 -13.47
CA ASN A 13 -9.75 -5.25 -14.63
C ASN A 13 -8.79 -6.40 -14.93
N GLY A 14 -7.47 -6.16 -14.90
CA GLY A 14 -6.48 -7.22 -15.13
C GLY A 14 -6.55 -8.36 -14.09
N VAL A 15 -6.77 -8.01 -12.82
CA VAL A 15 -6.98 -8.98 -11.74
C VAL A 15 -8.28 -9.76 -11.97
N PHE A 16 -9.38 -9.06 -12.28
CA PHE A 16 -10.66 -9.68 -12.60
C PHE A 16 -10.55 -10.66 -13.77
N ASP A 17 -9.86 -10.29 -14.83
CA ASP A 17 -9.64 -11.13 -16.01
C ASP A 17 -8.80 -12.37 -15.67
N ALA A 18 -7.76 -12.22 -14.84
CA ALA A 18 -6.94 -13.34 -14.40
C ALA A 18 -7.75 -14.33 -13.54
N LEU A 19 -8.57 -13.84 -12.62
CA LEU A 19 -9.47 -14.65 -11.79
C LEU A 19 -10.59 -15.31 -12.60
N SER A 20 -11.08 -14.63 -13.63
CA SER A 20 -12.08 -15.20 -14.54
C SER A 20 -11.48 -16.32 -15.38
N ARG A 21 -10.25 -16.14 -15.87
CA ARG A 21 -9.52 -17.15 -16.66
C ARG A 21 -9.09 -18.37 -15.86
N SER A 22 -8.89 -18.27 -14.54
CA SER A 22 -8.55 -19.42 -13.71
C SER A 22 -9.71 -20.42 -13.56
N GLY A 23 -10.94 -20.03 -13.94
CA GLY A 23 -12.12 -20.89 -13.88
C GLY A 23 -12.62 -21.21 -12.47
N GLN A 24 -11.99 -20.64 -11.44
CA GLN A 24 -12.29 -20.88 -10.02
C GLN A 24 -13.19 -19.80 -9.42
N MET A 25 -13.64 -18.83 -10.22
CA MET A 25 -14.46 -17.71 -9.74
C MET A 25 -15.93 -17.90 -10.14
N THR A 26 -16.81 -17.82 -9.15
CA THR A 26 -18.26 -17.67 -9.38
C THR A 26 -18.65 -16.23 -9.06
N LEU A 27 -19.18 -15.52 -10.05
CA LEU A 27 -19.69 -14.17 -9.86
C LEU A 27 -20.99 -14.21 -9.07
N LYS A 28 -21.03 -13.50 -7.93
CA LYS A 28 -22.22 -13.32 -7.10
C LYS A 28 -22.95 -11.99 -7.37
N ALA A 29 -22.37 -11.15 -8.23
CA ALA A 29 -22.86 -9.84 -8.62
C ALA A 29 -22.42 -9.55 -10.07
N GLU A 30 -22.95 -8.49 -10.66
CA GLU A 30 -22.52 -8.06 -11.99
C GLU A 30 -21.04 -7.68 -12.02
N GLN A 31 -20.38 -7.95 -13.15
CA GLN A 31 -18.94 -7.70 -13.35
C GLN A 31 -18.52 -6.28 -12.97
N GLY A 32 -19.31 -5.27 -13.34
CA GLY A 32 -19.00 -3.87 -13.03
C GLY A 32 -18.89 -3.60 -11.52
N LEU A 33 -19.77 -4.21 -10.72
CA LEU A 33 -19.73 -4.09 -9.26
C LEU A 33 -18.51 -4.81 -8.66
N VAL A 34 -18.13 -5.96 -9.21
CA VAL A 34 -16.95 -6.71 -8.75
C VAL A 34 -15.66 -5.94 -9.06
N VAL A 35 -15.52 -5.40 -10.27
CA VAL A 35 -14.36 -4.58 -10.67
C VAL A 35 -14.29 -3.30 -9.83
N ALA A 36 -15.43 -2.66 -9.55
CA ALA A 36 -15.47 -1.49 -8.67
C ALA A 36 -14.98 -1.81 -7.26
N ARG A 37 -15.42 -2.93 -6.67
CA ARG A 37 -14.96 -3.35 -5.33
C ARG A 37 -13.49 -3.75 -5.31
N LEU A 38 -12.99 -4.38 -6.37
CA LEU A 38 -11.55 -4.64 -6.55
C LEU A 38 -10.75 -3.34 -6.58
N ALA A 39 -11.21 -2.35 -7.34
CA ALA A 39 -10.56 -1.03 -7.41
C ALA A 39 -10.57 -0.32 -6.05
N GLU A 40 -11.67 -0.40 -5.29
CA GLU A 40 -11.70 0.11 -3.91
C GLU A 40 -10.70 -0.59 -3.00
N THR A 41 -10.64 -1.92 -3.03
CA THR A 41 -9.72 -2.70 -2.20
C THR A 41 -8.26 -2.33 -2.50
N ILE A 42 -7.91 -2.20 -3.79
CA ILE A 42 -6.58 -1.73 -4.21
C ILE A 42 -6.30 -0.30 -3.72
N ARG A 43 -7.31 0.57 -3.75
CA ARG A 43 -7.17 1.96 -3.27
C ARG A 43 -6.97 2.03 -1.76
N GLU A 44 -7.71 1.22 -0.99
CA GLU A 44 -7.58 1.10 0.46
C GLU A 44 -6.17 0.63 0.83
N ASP A 45 -5.66 -0.39 0.12
CA ASP A 45 -4.31 -0.95 0.34
C ASP A 45 -3.20 0.09 0.03
N LEU A 46 -3.30 0.76 -1.12
CA LEU A 46 -2.37 1.84 -1.50
C LEU A 46 -2.41 3.04 -0.54
N ALA A 47 -3.58 3.35 0.02
CA ALA A 47 -3.73 4.41 1.02
C ALA A 47 -3.10 4.01 2.36
N GLY A 48 -3.20 2.75 2.75
CA GLY A 48 -2.52 2.17 3.91
C GLY A 48 -1.00 2.30 3.80
N GLU A 49 -0.43 1.92 2.64
CA GLU A 49 1.01 2.07 2.38
C GLU A 49 1.46 3.54 2.41
N GLN A 50 0.69 4.45 1.79
CA GLN A 50 1.01 5.88 1.78
C GLN A 50 0.99 6.50 3.18
N GLY A 51 0.00 6.14 4.00
CA GLY A 51 -0.07 6.58 5.38
C GLY A 51 1.14 6.10 6.20
N LEU A 52 1.59 4.87 5.97
CA LEU A 52 2.76 4.30 6.63
C LEU A 52 4.06 5.02 6.27
N ASP A 53 4.23 5.37 4.99
CA ASP A 53 5.40 6.13 4.50
C ASP A 53 5.43 7.57 5.05
N GLU A 54 4.29 8.26 5.13
CA GLU A 54 4.20 9.60 5.71
C GLU A 54 4.50 9.60 7.22
N GLU A 55 4.00 8.61 7.94
CA GLU A 55 4.22 8.46 9.37
C GLU A 55 5.67 8.10 9.69
N ALA A 56 6.28 7.21 8.90
CA ALA A 56 7.69 6.90 8.99
C ALA A 56 8.57 8.14 8.79
N ARG A 57 8.21 9.03 7.85
CA ARG A 57 8.90 10.32 7.66
C ARG A 57 8.75 11.26 8.85
N LYS A 58 7.54 11.40 9.40
CA LYS A 58 7.32 12.24 10.59
C LYS A 58 8.12 11.75 11.79
N LEU A 59 8.17 10.44 12.02
CA LEU A 59 8.98 9.86 13.09
C LEU A 59 10.47 10.05 12.84
N LEU A 60 10.94 9.87 11.61
CA LEU A 60 12.32 10.14 11.23
C LEU A 60 12.71 11.59 11.56
N ASP A 61 11.90 12.57 11.15
CA ASP A 61 12.16 13.99 11.40
C ASP A 61 12.17 14.31 12.90
N ALA A 62 11.23 13.75 13.67
CA ALA A 62 11.18 13.90 15.12
C ALA A 62 12.40 13.28 15.83
N HIS A 63 12.89 12.14 15.34
CA HIS A 63 14.08 11.48 15.88
C HIS A 63 15.37 12.21 15.51
N LEU A 64 15.49 12.69 14.26
CA LEU A 64 16.66 13.46 13.81
C LEU A 64 16.79 14.81 14.52
N ALA A 65 15.68 15.45 14.88
CA ALA A 65 15.69 16.66 15.70
C ALA A 65 16.31 16.46 17.08
N LYS A 66 16.36 15.21 17.57
CA LYS A 66 16.94 14.83 18.88
C LYS A 66 18.21 13.99 18.74
N ALA A 67 18.68 13.74 17.52
CA ALA A 67 19.78 12.83 17.25
C ALA A 67 21.15 13.53 17.37
N PRO A 68 22.20 12.82 17.83
CA PRO A 68 23.56 13.33 17.77
C PRO A 68 24.01 13.56 16.31
N PRO A 69 24.96 14.49 16.06
CA PRO A 69 25.57 14.64 14.75
C PRO A 69 26.23 13.33 14.30
N GLY A 70 26.00 12.92 13.04
CA GLY A 70 26.60 11.71 12.45
C GLY A 70 25.67 10.49 12.36
N VAL A 71 24.40 10.60 12.72
CA VAL A 71 23.40 9.54 12.49
C VAL A 71 23.12 9.34 11.00
N ASP A 72 23.24 8.10 10.55
CA ASP A 72 22.88 7.68 9.19
C ASP A 72 21.36 7.70 9.03
N ARG A 73 20.86 8.75 8.37
CA ARG A 73 19.44 8.98 8.09
C ARG A 73 18.81 7.80 7.35
N GLN A 74 19.53 7.16 6.45
CA GLN A 74 18.99 6.10 5.60
C GLN A 74 18.79 4.81 6.41
N LYS A 75 19.75 4.46 7.28
CA LYS A 75 19.56 3.36 8.23
C LYS A 75 18.40 3.60 9.20
N LEU A 76 18.29 4.80 9.75
CA LEU A 76 17.23 5.12 10.70
C LEU A 76 15.83 5.04 10.05
N PHE A 77 15.72 5.52 8.81
CA PHE A 77 14.48 5.42 8.03
C PHE A 77 14.07 3.96 7.80
N ILE A 78 15.01 3.09 7.40
CA ILE A 78 14.75 1.66 7.20
C ILE A 78 14.25 1.00 8.49
N MET A 79 14.90 1.28 9.64
CA MET A 79 14.50 0.72 10.93
C MET A 79 13.10 1.17 11.36
N ILE A 80 12.79 2.46 11.19
CA ILE A 80 11.47 3.01 11.51
C ILE A 80 10.40 2.38 10.62
N LYS A 81 10.68 2.25 9.31
CA LYS A 81 9.75 1.64 8.35
C LYS A 81 9.46 0.16 8.70
N GLN A 82 10.50 -0.61 9.03
CA GLN A 82 10.36 -2.00 9.48
C GLN A 82 9.52 -2.14 10.75
N LYS A 83 9.73 -1.26 11.73
CA LYS A 83 8.97 -1.28 12.98
C LYS A 83 7.49 -0.94 12.77
N LEU A 84 7.21 0.09 11.97
CA LEU A 84 5.85 0.49 11.60
C LEU A 84 5.10 -0.62 10.84
N ALA A 85 5.79 -1.30 9.92
CA ALA A 85 5.23 -2.42 9.17
C ALA A 85 4.85 -3.59 10.07
N GLN A 86 5.72 -3.96 11.02
CA GLN A 86 5.42 -4.97 12.04
C GLN A 86 4.21 -4.59 12.92
N GLU A 87 4.14 -3.33 13.38
CA GLU A 87 3.04 -2.86 14.24
C GLU A 87 1.69 -2.83 13.50
N ARG A 88 1.70 -2.62 12.18
CA ARG A 88 0.50 -2.57 11.32
C ARG A 88 0.16 -3.90 10.65
N GLY A 89 0.99 -4.94 10.81
CA GLY A 89 0.80 -6.22 10.13
C GLY A 89 0.94 -6.15 8.61
N ILE A 90 1.70 -5.18 8.11
CA ILE A 90 1.98 -4.99 6.67
C ILE A 90 3.31 -5.68 6.37
N GLU A 91 3.34 -6.56 5.36
CA GLU A 91 4.58 -7.19 4.89
C GLU A 91 5.33 -6.22 3.95
N LEU A 92 6.64 -6.02 4.19
CA LEU A 92 7.53 -5.12 3.44
C LEU A 92 8.40 -5.86 2.43
#